data_AF-A0A3M1HTP3-F1
#
_entry.id   AF-A0A3M1HTP3-F1
#
_cell.length_a   1.000
_cell.length_b   1.000
_cell.length_c   1.000
_cell.angle_alpha   90.00
_cell.angle_beta   90.00
_cell.angle_gamma   90.00
#
_symmetry.space_group_name_H-M   'P 1'
#
loop_
_entity.id
_entity.type
_entity.pdbx_description
1 polymer ?
#
loop_
_entity_poly.entity_id
_entity_poly.type
_entity_poly.pdbx_seq_one_letter_code
_entity_poly.pdbx_strand_id
1 'polypeptide(L)'
;MFVVQLLAGSDQQLAFAPAAPVLQENEGGSAFLYFLIILILLLIVLAVIWYLQKRSEKAGEERAEAWPTYPGTTKEAAEAQAPAVSAEAAEAEAPAAEAAEFVAETAAEAEAAAAEVAEVAEEAAEVVTPVADTTAAVSEAVEEAAEAAAEKKPDDLKIIEGIGPKVASLLQAAGIRTFEDLANADVEHLRQILVDAGLQMMAPDTWPQQARLAAAGDMEGLKELQASLKGGRAR
;
A
#
# COMPACT_ATOMS: atom_id res chain seq x y z
N MET A 1 111.42 -29.18 6.01
CA MET A 1 110.73 -29.31 7.32
C MET A 1 109.25 -29.19 7.03
N PHE A 2 108.47 -30.24 7.32
CA PHE A 2 107.01 -30.38 7.26
C PHE A 2 106.32 -30.25 5.87
N VAL A 3 105.87 -31.36 5.24
CA VAL A 3 104.69 -32.23 5.52
C VAL A 3 103.44 -31.67 4.80
N VAL A 4 103.11 -32.25 3.64
CA VAL A 4 101.94 -33.14 3.39
C VAL A 4 100.59 -32.43 3.55
N GLN A 5 99.86 -32.26 2.44
CA GLN A 5 98.50 -32.81 2.33
C GLN A 5 97.99 -32.79 0.87
N LEU A 6 98.00 -33.97 0.27
CA LEU A 6 97.12 -34.37 -0.81
C LEU A 6 95.75 -34.67 -0.19
N LEU A 7 94.68 -34.02 -0.66
CA LEU A 7 93.32 -34.53 -0.49
C LEU A 7 92.50 -34.16 -1.72
N ALA A 8 92.17 -35.22 -2.46
CA ALA A 8 91.19 -35.21 -3.52
C ALA A 8 89.86 -34.66 -3.01
N GLY A 9 89.33 -33.69 -3.74
CA GLY A 9 87.97 -33.16 -3.59
C GLY A 9 87.33 -33.07 -4.96
N SER A 10 87.23 -34.21 -5.64
CA SER A 10 86.28 -34.41 -6.73
C SER A 10 84.89 -34.34 -6.12
N ASP A 11 84.19 -33.22 -6.22
CA ASP A 11 82.72 -33.24 -6.17
C ASP A 11 82.12 -31.90 -6.63
N GLN A 12 81.04 -32.02 -7.42
CA GLN A 12 80.07 -30.99 -7.77
C GLN A 12 80.47 -29.94 -8.84
N GLN A 13 80.79 -30.45 -10.03
CA GLN A 13 80.13 -29.91 -11.23
C GLN A 13 78.62 -30.08 -11.02
N LEU A 14 77.97 -29.05 -10.46
CA LEU A 14 76.52 -28.92 -10.39
C LEU A 14 75.99 -28.90 -11.83
N ALA A 15 75.75 -30.08 -12.38
CA ALA A 15 74.90 -30.25 -13.55
C ALA A 15 73.52 -29.74 -13.16
N PHE A 16 73.26 -28.46 -13.46
CA PHE A 16 71.93 -27.90 -13.49
C PHE A 16 71.13 -28.77 -14.45
N ALA A 17 70.37 -29.72 -13.90
CA ALA A 17 69.29 -30.36 -14.62
C ALA A 17 68.41 -29.24 -15.19
N PRO A 18 68.01 -29.28 -16.47
CA PRO A 18 67.03 -28.33 -16.97
C PRO A 18 65.79 -28.46 -16.09
N ALA A 19 65.39 -27.34 -15.46
CA ALA A 19 64.17 -27.27 -14.69
C ALA A 19 63.04 -27.88 -15.52
N ALA A 20 62.37 -28.91 -14.98
CA ALA A 20 61.16 -29.43 -15.60
C ALA A 20 60.20 -28.25 -15.83
N PRO A 21 59.55 -28.15 -17.01
CA PRO A 21 58.58 -27.10 -17.22
C PRO A 21 57.51 -27.26 -16.15
N VAL A 22 57.38 -26.23 -15.30
CA VAL A 22 56.26 -26.08 -14.39
C VAL A 22 55.01 -26.29 -15.23
N LEU A 23 54.27 -27.37 -14.95
CA LEU A 23 53.00 -27.63 -15.60
C LEU A 23 52.15 -26.40 -15.32
N GLN A 24 51.94 -25.59 -16.34
CA GLN A 24 51.06 -24.44 -16.31
C GLN A 24 49.66 -25.02 -16.12
N GLU A 25 49.27 -25.15 -14.86
CA GLU A 25 48.01 -25.75 -14.48
C GLU A 25 46.90 -24.89 -15.08
N ASN A 26 45.98 -25.61 -15.68
CA ASN A 26 44.88 -25.17 -16.52
C ASN A 26 43.89 -24.24 -15.79
N GLU A 27 44.30 -23.00 -15.47
CA GLU A 27 43.41 -21.96 -14.92
C GLU A 27 42.23 -21.63 -15.86
N GLY A 28 42.30 -22.04 -17.13
CA GLY A 28 41.18 -21.97 -18.06
C GLY A 28 40.00 -22.88 -17.69
N GLY A 29 40.22 -23.96 -16.93
CA GLY A 29 39.17 -24.91 -16.55
C GLY A 29 38.20 -24.36 -15.50
N SER A 30 38.71 -23.69 -14.47
CA SER A 30 37.89 -23.09 -13.41
C SER A 30 37.11 -21.90 -13.92
N ALA A 31 37.73 -21.01 -14.70
CA ALA A 31 37.04 -19.91 -15.37
C ALA A 31 35.92 -20.43 -16.28
N PHE A 32 36.18 -21.48 -17.07
CA PHE A 32 35.17 -22.12 -17.92
C PHE A 32 34.03 -22.75 -17.10
N LEU A 33 34.32 -23.38 -15.96
CA LEU A 33 33.30 -23.90 -15.04
C LEU A 33 32.45 -22.80 -14.42
N TYR A 34 33.04 -21.65 -14.06
CA TYR A 34 32.27 -20.50 -13.58
C TYR A 34 31.39 -19.91 -14.68
N PHE A 35 31.88 -19.77 -15.92
CA PHE A 35 31.07 -19.36 -17.05
C PHE A 35 29.92 -20.34 -17.32
N LEU A 36 30.15 -21.65 -17.20
CA LEU A 36 29.13 -22.68 -17.34
C LEU A 36 28.07 -22.58 -16.22
N ILE A 37 28.47 -22.38 -14.97
CA ILE A 37 27.56 -22.20 -13.83
C ILE A 37 26.73 -20.93 -14.00
N ILE A 38 27.36 -19.80 -14.35
CA ILE A 38 26.67 -18.53 -14.58
C ILE A 38 25.68 -18.66 -15.73
N LEU A 39 26.05 -19.33 -16.83
CA LEU A 39 25.16 -19.62 -17.95
C LEU A 39 23.94 -20.45 -17.50
N ILE A 40 24.17 -21.50 -16.71
CA ILE A 40 23.09 -22.36 -16.18
C ILE A 40 22.16 -21.55 -15.26
N LEU A 41 22.71 -20.73 -14.36
CA LEU A 41 21.90 -19.88 -13.48
C LEU A 41 21.09 -18.85 -14.28
N LEU A 42 21.68 -18.25 -15.32
CA LEU A 42 20.99 -17.32 -16.21
C LEU A 42 19.84 -18.03 -16.95
N LEU A 43 20.08 -19.25 -17.46
CA LEU A 43 19.04 -20.08 -18.09
C LEU A 43 17.92 -20.46 -17.11
N ILE A 44 18.24 -20.79 -15.85
CA ILE A 44 17.24 -21.10 -14.82
C ILE A 44 16.41 -19.86 -14.50
N VAL A 45 17.03 -18.70 -14.33
CA VAL A 45 16.31 -17.43 -14.07
C VAL A 45 15.41 -17.07 -15.24
N LEU A 46 15.89 -17.19 -16.48
CA LEU A 46 15.07 -17.01 -17.68
C LEU A 46 13.92 -18.02 -17.75
N ALA A 47 14.16 -19.29 -17.40
CA ALA A 47 13.12 -20.32 -17.37
C ALA A 47 12.08 -20.03 -16.28
N VAL A 48 12.47 -19.51 -15.12
CA VAL A 48 11.56 -19.09 -14.05
C VAL A 48 10.74 -17.87 -14.50
N ILE A 49 11.36 -16.86 -15.10
CA ILE A 49 10.64 -15.70 -15.65
C ILE A 49 9.64 -16.15 -16.71
N TRP A 50 10.07 -16.99 -17.65
CA TRP A 50 9.20 -17.57 -18.68
C TRP A 50 8.06 -18.41 -18.06
N TYR A 51 8.35 -19.20 -17.02
CA TYR A 51 7.35 -20.00 -16.31
C TYR A 51 6.33 -19.13 -15.58
N LEU A 52 6.77 -18.02 -14.95
CA LEU A 52 5.90 -17.08 -14.27
C LEU A 52 5.06 -16.26 -15.25
N GLN A 53 5.62 -15.86 -16.39
CA GLN A 53 4.87 -15.21 -17.47
C GLN A 53 3.81 -16.16 -18.05
N LYS A 54 4.16 -17.43 -18.32
CA LYS A 54 3.21 -18.42 -18.84
C LYS A 54 2.12 -18.81 -17.83
N ARG A 55 2.45 -18.82 -16.54
CA ARG A 55 1.46 -19.00 -15.46
C ARG A 55 0.46 -17.83 -15.44
N SER A 56 0.90 -16.61 -15.76
CA SER A 56 0.01 -15.46 -15.85
C SER A 56 -0.97 -15.55 -17.02
N GLU A 57 -0.59 -16.18 -18.13
CA GLU A 57 -1.49 -16.43 -19.28
C GLU A 57 -2.62 -17.41 -18.90
N LYS A 58 -2.27 -18.53 -18.24
CA LYS A 58 -3.28 -19.51 -17.78
C LYS A 58 -4.21 -18.96 -16.71
N ALA A 59 -3.66 -18.17 -15.78
CA ALA A 59 -4.47 -17.46 -14.79
C ALA A 59 -5.37 -16.39 -15.44
N GLY A 60 -4.99 -15.85 -16.60
CA GLY A 60 -5.81 -14.96 -17.40
C GLY A 60 -6.95 -15.67 -18.12
N GLU A 61 -6.71 -16.87 -18.66
CA GLU A 61 -7.72 -17.69 -19.36
C GLU A 61 -8.76 -18.26 -18.39
N GLU A 62 -8.35 -18.80 -17.24
CA GLU A 62 -9.27 -19.24 -16.18
C GLU A 62 -10.06 -18.06 -15.58
N ARG A 63 -9.47 -16.86 -15.56
CA ARG A 63 -10.17 -15.62 -15.18
C ARG A 63 -11.10 -15.09 -16.28
N ALA A 64 -10.82 -15.34 -17.55
CA ALA A 64 -11.71 -14.97 -18.65
C ALA A 64 -12.96 -15.85 -18.68
N GLU A 65 -12.87 -17.11 -18.26
CA GLU A 65 -14.00 -18.04 -18.18
C GLU A 65 -14.81 -17.90 -16.87
N ALA A 66 -14.18 -17.47 -15.76
CA ALA A 66 -14.81 -17.43 -14.44
C ALA A 66 -15.47 -16.09 -14.05
N TRP A 67 -15.51 -15.09 -14.94
CA TRP A 67 -16.22 -13.83 -14.67
C TRP A 67 -17.55 -13.79 -15.43
N PRO A 68 -18.66 -13.38 -14.79
CA PRO A 68 -19.89 -13.09 -15.53
C PRO A 68 -19.57 -11.95 -16.50
N THR A 69 -19.91 -12.14 -17.76
CA THR A 69 -19.68 -11.13 -18.80
C THR A 69 -20.48 -9.87 -18.47
N TYR A 70 -19.78 -8.81 -18.07
CA TYR A 70 -20.34 -7.48 -18.07
C TYR A 70 -20.31 -6.96 -19.51
N PRO A 71 -21.45 -6.64 -20.14
CA PRO A 71 -21.46 -6.18 -21.52
C PRO A 71 -20.87 -4.77 -21.56
N GLY A 72 -19.70 -4.64 -22.16
CA GLY A 72 -19.15 -3.33 -22.47
C GLY A 72 -17.67 -3.36 -22.76
N THR A 73 -17.31 -3.77 -23.98
CA THR A 73 -16.35 -3.07 -24.87
C THR A 73 -16.12 -3.93 -26.12
N THR A 74 -17.13 -4.08 -26.97
CA THR A 74 -16.85 -4.17 -28.40
C THR A 74 -17.17 -2.82 -29.00
N LYS A 75 -16.24 -2.32 -29.80
CA LYS A 75 -16.31 -1.10 -30.62
C LYS A 75 -17.38 -1.21 -31.73
N GLU A 76 -18.44 -1.98 -31.49
CA GLU A 76 -19.50 -2.34 -32.43
C GLU A 76 -20.90 -1.99 -31.90
N ALA A 77 -21.02 -1.61 -30.62
CA ALA A 77 -22.29 -1.11 -30.04
C ALA A 77 -22.43 0.43 -30.08
N ALA A 78 -21.45 1.15 -30.65
CA ALA A 78 -21.44 2.62 -30.70
C ALA A 78 -22.18 3.23 -31.91
N GLU A 79 -22.76 2.43 -32.81
CA GLU A 79 -23.37 2.95 -34.05
C GLU A 79 -24.90 2.76 -34.13
N ALA A 80 -25.58 2.33 -33.07
CA ALA A 80 -26.99 1.92 -33.17
C ALA A 80 -28.01 2.74 -32.37
N GLN A 81 -27.69 3.95 -31.90
CA GLN A 81 -28.73 4.82 -31.31
C GLN A 81 -28.34 6.30 -31.29
N ALA A 82 -28.58 6.96 -32.41
CA ALA A 82 -28.77 8.41 -32.48
C ALA A 82 -30.25 8.69 -32.78
N PRO A 83 -31.07 9.16 -31.81
CA PRO A 83 -32.34 9.77 -32.16
C PRO A 83 -32.10 11.19 -32.67
N ALA A 84 -32.39 11.37 -33.95
CA ALA A 84 -32.56 12.66 -34.59
C ALA A 84 -33.65 13.47 -33.86
N VAL A 85 -33.31 14.66 -33.39
CA VAL A 85 -34.30 15.68 -33.03
C VAL A 85 -34.12 16.84 -33.99
N SER A 86 -35.06 16.92 -34.92
CA SER A 86 -35.21 17.94 -35.94
C SER A 86 -35.46 19.31 -35.30
N ALA A 87 -34.81 20.32 -35.87
CA ALA A 87 -35.07 21.73 -35.63
C ALA A 87 -36.49 22.13 -36.05
N GLU A 88 -37.14 23.00 -35.27
CA GLU A 88 -38.01 24.05 -35.80
C GLU A 88 -38.03 25.23 -34.81
N ALA A 89 -38.01 26.44 -35.36
CA ALA A 89 -37.59 27.67 -34.73
C ALA A 89 -38.76 28.66 -34.57
N ALA A 90 -38.59 29.60 -33.61
CA ALA A 90 -39.19 30.94 -33.51
C ALA A 90 -40.74 31.02 -33.40
N GLU A 91 -41.39 31.98 -32.73
CA GLU A 91 -41.17 33.43 -32.74
C GLU A 91 -41.94 34.13 -31.60
N ALA A 92 -41.40 35.28 -31.20
CA ALA A 92 -41.80 36.41 -30.33
C ALA A 92 -43.24 36.54 -29.78
N GLU A 93 -43.35 37.07 -28.55
CA GLU A 93 -43.77 38.48 -28.32
C GLU A 93 -43.49 38.94 -26.87
N ALA A 94 -42.99 40.18 -26.74
CA ALA A 94 -42.88 40.95 -25.50
C ALA A 94 -43.93 42.09 -25.57
N PRO A 95 -44.46 42.59 -24.43
CA PRO A 95 -43.86 43.78 -23.77
C PRO A 95 -43.97 43.73 -22.23
N ALA A 96 -42.93 44.13 -21.49
CA ALA A 96 -42.62 45.47 -20.98
C ALA A 96 -43.47 45.98 -19.78
N ALA A 97 -42.72 46.27 -18.69
CA ALA A 97 -42.98 47.22 -17.59
C ALA A 97 -43.92 46.82 -16.44
N GLU A 98 -43.34 46.58 -15.26
CA GLU A 98 -43.51 47.39 -14.02
C GLU A 98 -42.53 46.86 -12.95
N ALA A 99 -41.38 47.53 -12.75
CA ALA A 99 -41.11 48.36 -11.56
C ALA A 99 -41.30 47.60 -10.23
N ALA A 100 -40.21 47.12 -9.61
CA ALA A 100 -39.44 47.89 -8.62
C ALA A 100 -40.06 47.85 -7.21
N GLU A 101 -39.71 46.81 -6.43
CA GLU A 101 -39.61 46.87 -4.96
C GLU A 101 -39.19 45.49 -4.43
N PHE A 102 -37.90 45.28 -4.12
CA PHE A 102 -37.41 44.58 -2.93
C PHE A 102 -35.86 44.41 -2.98
N VAL A 103 -35.14 45.52 -2.95
CA VAL A 103 -33.75 45.54 -2.46
C VAL A 103 -33.66 46.68 -1.47
N ALA A 104 -33.98 46.39 -0.20
CA ALA A 104 -33.56 47.16 0.98
C ALA A 104 -34.20 46.60 2.27
N GLU A 105 -33.74 45.47 2.80
CA GLU A 105 -33.82 45.22 4.26
C GLU A 105 -32.72 44.19 4.65
N THR A 106 -31.48 44.68 4.84
CA THR A 106 -30.78 44.76 6.15
C THR A 106 -30.33 43.38 6.67
N ALA A 107 -29.07 42.97 6.70
CA ALA A 107 -27.84 43.68 7.09
C ALA A 107 -27.96 44.44 8.43
N ALA A 108 -28.38 43.71 9.47
CA ALA A 108 -28.14 43.91 10.90
C ALA A 108 -28.66 42.62 11.54
N GLU A 109 -27.89 41.76 12.21
CA GLU A 109 -27.40 42.01 13.55
C GLU A 109 -26.46 40.85 13.90
N ALA A 110 -25.15 41.11 13.77
CA ALA A 110 -24.15 40.41 14.56
C ALA A 110 -24.03 41.19 15.89
N GLU A 111 -23.71 40.46 16.97
CA GLU A 111 -23.19 40.98 18.24
C GLU A 111 -24.22 41.30 19.35
N ALA A 112 -24.63 40.28 20.11
CA ALA A 112 -24.89 40.40 21.56
C ALA A 112 -25.02 39.01 22.22
N ALA A 113 -24.54 38.90 23.46
CA ALA A 113 -24.74 37.81 24.42
C ALA A 113 -23.77 36.60 24.35
N ALA A 114 -22.48 36.90 24.37
CA ALA A 114 -21.56 36.19 25.25
C ALA A 114 -21.80 36.67 26.70
N ALA A 115 -22.61 35.94 27.49
CA ALA A 115 -22.68 36.04 28.96
C ALA A 115 -23.68 35.01 29.55
N GLU A 116 -23.37 33.71 29.50
CA GLU A 116 -23.97 32.75 30.45
C GLU A 116 -23.05 31.52 30.63
N VAL A 117 -22.00 31.72 31.42
CA VAL A 117 -21.24 30.66 32.09
C VAL A 117 -21.12 31.07 33.55
N ALA A 118 -22.03 30.60 34.40
CA ALA A 118 -21.90 30.48 35.86
C ALA A 118 -23.22 29.92 36.41
N GLU A 119 -23.16 29.01 37.38
CA GLU A 119 -24.30 28.37 38.07
C GLU A 119 -24.89 27.19 37.27
N VAL A 120 -24.43 25.94 37.40
CA VAL A 120 -24.60 25.07 38.57
C VAL A 120 -23.44 24.07 38.63
N ALA A 121 -22.45 24.40 39.46
CA ALA A 121 -21.66 23.43 40.21
C ALA A 121 -21.80 23.84 41.68
N GLU A 122 -21.92 22.86 42.57
CA GLU A 122 -21.99 23.00 44.05
C GLU A 122 -23.40 23.00 44.68
N GLU A 123 -24.03 21.83 44.79
CA GLU A 123 -24.68 21.42 46.05
C GLU A 123 -24.88 19.89 46.07
N ALA A 124 -24.76 19.30 47.26
CA ALA A 124 -24.93 17.88 47.60
C ALA A 124 -23.74 16.93 47.35
N ALA A 125 -22.59 17.33 47.89
CA ALA A 125 -21.68 16.38 48.52
C ALA A 125 -22.23 15.96 49.90
N GLU A 126 -22.83 14.78 50.00
CA GLU A 126 -22.82 13.91 51.18
C GLU A 126 -23.44 12.58 50.72
N VAL A 127 -22.70 11.47 50.60
CA VAL A 127 -22.65 10.45 51.65
C VAL A 127 -21.66 9.34 51.21
N VAL A 128 -20.56 9.24 51.96
CA VAL A 128 -19.58 8.15 52.20
C VAL A 128 -18.65 7.60 51.10
N THR A 129 -17.37 7.95 51.26
CA THR A 129 -16.12 7.21 50.96
C THR A 129 -16.07 5.80 51.61
N PRO A 130 -15.03 4.95 51.43
CA PRO A 130 -14.05 4.77 50.34
C PRO A 130 -13.81 3.28 49.95
N VAL A 131 -13.43 2.98 48.71
CA VAL A 131 -12.43 1.92 48.44
C VAL A 131 -11.51 2.44 47.35
N ALA A 132 -10.40 3.00 47.80
CA ALA A 132 -9.20 3.19 47.01
C ALA A 132 -8.59 1.81 46.74
N ASP A 133 -8.88 1.22 45.60
CA ASP A 133 -7.99 0.26 44.93
C ASP A 133 -8.55 -0.01 43.52
N THR A 134 -7.69 -0.24 42.53
CA THR A 134 -8.00 -0.25 41.08
C THR A 134 -7.93 1.12 40.38
N THR A 135 -6.85 1.87 40.63
CA THR A 135 -6.30 2.82 39.64
C THR A 135 -4.86 2.39 39.33
N ALA A 136 -4.70 1.11 38.96
CA ALA A 136 -3.40 0.52 38.64
C ALA A 136 -3.47 -0.59 37.57
N ALA A 137 -4.62 -0.82 36.92
CA ALA A 137 -4.79 -2.00 36.06
C ALA A 137 -5.43 -1.72 34.69
N VAL A 138 -5.48 -0.45 34.23
CA VAL A 138 -5.93 -0.10 32.87
C VAL A 138 -4.98 0.89 32.17
N SER A 139 -3.89 1.30 32.82
CA SER A 139 -2.84 2.11 32.19
C SER A 139 -1.66 1.29 31.69
N GLU A 140 -1.48 0.05 32.18
CA GLU A 140 -0.36 -0.82 31.80
C GLU A 140 -0.66 -1.72 30.58
N ALA A 141 -1.86 -1.64 29.99
CA ALA A 141 -2.23 -2.42 28.79
C ALA A 141 -2.16 -1.60 27.48
N VAL A 142 -1.94 -0.29 27.56
CA VAL A 142 -1.81 0.59 26.38
C VAL A 142 -0.34 0.83 26.03
N GLU A 143 0.59 0.64 26.97
CA GLU A 143 2.02 0.90 26.77
C GLU A 143 2.77 -0.32 26.20
N GLU A 144 2.33 -1.55 26.48
CA GLU A 144 2.94 -2.77 25.93
C GLU A 144 2.57 -3.05 24.45
N ALA A 145 1.53 -2.39 23.91
CA ALA A 145 1.14 -2.52 22.50
C ALA A 145 1.91 -1.55 21.58
N ALA A 146 2.56 -0.51 22.13
CA ALA A 146 3.33 0.47 21.36
C ALA A 146 4.77 0.01 21.07
N GLU A 147 5.30 -0.95 21.82
CA GLU A 147 6.71 -1.40 21.70
C GLU A 147 6.90 -2.61 20.76
N ALA A 148 5.82 -3.11 20.14
CA ALA A 148 5.86 -4.17 19.13
C ALA A 148 5.81 -3.66 17.68
N ALA A 149 6.00 -2.35 17.46
CA ALA A 149 6.24 -1.78 16.13
C ALA A 149 7.69 -2.08 15.66
N ALA A 150 8.10 -3.35 15.75
CA ALA A 150 9.11 -3.88 14.85
C ALA A 150 8.66 -3.53 13.44
N GLU A 151 9.55 -2.97 12.62
CA GLU A 151 9.27 -2.52 11.25
C GLU A 151 8.67 -3.67 10.41
N LYS A 152 7.35 -3.89 10.54
CA LYS A 152 6.61 -4.83 9.71
C LYS A 152 6.65 -4.27 8.31
N LYS A 153 6.91 -5.16 7.35
CA LYS A 153 6.82 -4.82 5.93
C LYS A 153 5.44 -4.21 5.66
N PRO A 154 5.34 -3.10 4.91
CA PRO A 154 4.05 -2.51 4.56
C PRO A 154 3.16 -3.51 3.82
N ASP A 155 1.88 -3.53 4.18
CA ASP A 155 0.87 -4.35 3.53
C ASP A 155 0.36 -3.68 2.24
N ASP A 156 -0.26 -4.50 1.39
CA ASP A 156 -0.93 -3.99 0.20
C ASP A 156 -2.36 -3.54 0.53
N LEU A 157 -2.50 -2.28 0.97
CA LEU A 157 -3.81 -1.67 1.27
C LEU A 157 -4.76 -1.58 0.06
N LYS A 158 -4.29 -1.81 -1.19
CA LYS A 158 -5.13 -1.74 -2.40
C LYS A 158 -6.13 -2.89 -2.50
N ILE A 159 -6.03 -3.92 -1.67
CA ILE A 159 -7.03 -5.00 -1.61
C ILE A 159 -8.35 -4.54 -0.97
N ILE A 160 -8.33 -3.42 -0.24
CA ILE A 160 -9.48 -2.83 0.41
C ILE A 160 -10.27 -2.02 -0.64
N GLU A 161 -11.55 -2.32 -0.78
CA GLU A 161 -12.41 -1.63 -1.74
C GLU A 161 -12.55 -0.16 -1.36
N GLY A 162 -12.29 0.72 -2.33
CA GLY A 162 -12.24 2.16 -2.13
C GLY A 162 -10.81 2.69 -1.93
N ILE A 163 -9.80 1.84 -1.72
CA ILE A 163 -8.40 2.26 -1.62
C ILE A 163 -7.66 2.03 -2.95
N GLY A 164 -7.57 3.08 -3.76
CA GLY A 164 -6.73 3.10 -4.96
C GLY A 164 -5.25 3.38 -4.67
N PRO A 165 -4.35 3.26 -5.67
CA PRO A 165 -2.91 3.48 -5.49
C PRO A 165 -2.55 4.81 -4.84
N LYS A 166 -3.25 5.89 -5.21
CA LYS A 166 -3.03 7.23 -4.64
C LYS A 166 -3.37 7.30 -3.15
N VAL A 167 -4.47 6.68 -2.73
CA VAL A 167 -4.87 6.65 -1.31
C VAL A 167 -4.00 5.71 -0.51
N ALA A 168 -3.62 4.56 -1.06
CA ALA A 168 -2.65 3.67 -0.41
C ALA A 168 -1.35 4.41 -0.09
N SER A 169 -0.79 5.16 -1.05
CA SER A 169 0.41 5.97 -0.82
C SER A 169 0.19 7.09 0.20
N LEU A 170 -0.98 7.74 0.20
CA LEU A 170 -1.32 8.78 1.16
C LEU A 170 -1.40 8.22 2.59
N LEU A 171 -2.09 7.10 2.78
CA LEU A 171 -2.22 6.42 4.07
C LEU A 171 -0.85 5.96 4.60
N GLN A 172 -0.01 5.40 3.72
CA GLN A 172 1.36 5.01 4.07
C GLN A 172 2.25 6.20 4.47
N ALA A 173 2.04 7.36 3.86
CA ALA A 173 2.70 8.61 4.23
C ALA A 173 2.19 9.15 5.57
N ALA A 174 0.92 8.92 5.89
CA ALA A 174 0.31 9.23 7.19
C ALA A 174 0.64 8.21 8.31
N GLY A 175 1.47 7.19 8.01
CA GLY A 175 1.88 6.18 8.99
C GLY A 175 1.01 4.92 9.05
N ILE A 176 -0.08 4.87 8.28
CA ILE A 176 -0.95 3.70 8.17
C ILE A 176 -0.38 2.78 7.09
N ARG A 177 0.43 1.79 7.50
CA ARG A 177 1.23 0.96 6.57
C ARG A 177 0.80 -0.49 6.52
N THR A 178 0.09 -0.96 7.52
CA THR A 178 -0.38 -2.34 7.64
C THR A 178 -1.90 -2.43 7.68
N PHE A 179 -2.45 -3.62 7.47
CA PHE A 179 -3.88 -3.87 7.69
C PHE A 179 -4.26 -3.67 9.16
N GLU A 180 -3.35 -3.97 10.10
CA GLU A 180 -3.55 -3.71 11.52
C GLU A 180 -3.67 -2.22 11.81
N ASP A 181 -2.80 -1.38 11.22
CA ASP A 181 -2.87 0.08 11.38
C ASP A 181 -4.21 0.62 10.87
N LEU A 182 -4.63 0.18 9.68
CA LEU A 182 -5.87 0.63 9.06
C LEU A 182 -7.12 0.12 9.79
N ALA A 183 -7.06 -1.10 10.34
CA ALA A 183 -8.12 -1.69 11.16
C ALA A 183 -8.39 -0.92 12.46
N ASN A 184 -7.33 -0.35 13.03
CA ASN A 184 -7.33 0.43 14.26
C ASN A 184 -7.47 1.94 14.03
N ALA A 185 -7.35 2.40 12.78
CA ALA A 185 -7.53 3.80 12.44
C ALA A 185 -8.99 4.24 12.65
N ASP A 186 -9.14 5.43 13.23
CA ASP A 186 -10.43 6.08 13.37
C ASP A 186 -10.95 6.63 12.03
N VAL A 187 -12.25 6.49 11.78
CA VAL A 187 -12.87 6.88 10.51
C VAL A 187 -12.80 8.40 10.29
N GLU A 188 -12.91 9.21 11.35
CA GLU A 188 -12.78 10.67 11.22
C GLU A 188 -11.33 11.06 10.92
N HIS A 189 -10.35 10.38 11.52
CA HIS A 189 -8.95 10.58 11.17
C HIS A 189 -8.67 10.24 9.69
N LEU A 190 -9.20 9.12 9.19
CA LEU A 190 -9.10 8.76 7.78
C LEU A 190 -9.78 9.81 6.88
N ARG A 191 -10.94 10.31 7.27
CA ARG A 191 -11.65 11.36 6.54
C ARG A 191 -10.83 12.64 6.50
N GLN A 192 -10.19 13.05 7.60
CA GLN A 192 -9.33 14.22 7.65
C GLN A 192 -8.14 14.09 6.70
N ILE A 193 -7.43 12.96 6.71
CA ILE A 193 -6.33 12.68 5.77
C ILE A 193 -6.78 12.84 4.31
N LEU A 194 -7.98 12.35 3.97
CA LEU A 194 -8.54 12.47 2.63
C LEU A 194 -8.91 13.92 2.28
N VAL A 195 -9.49 14.67 3.22
CA VAL A 195 -9.82 16.10 3.03
C VAL A 195 -8.56 16.92 2.76
N ASP A 196 -7.52 16.73 3.57
CA ASP A 196 -6.23 17.44 3.43
C ASP A 196 -5.56 17.16 2.07
N ALA A 197 -5.81 15.97 1.51
CA ALA A 197 -5.33 15.58 0.19
C ALA A 197 -6.27 15.94 -0.98
N GLY A 198 -7.40 16.60 -0.72
CA GLY A 198 -8.41 16.95 -1.72
C GLY A 198 -9.24 15.76 -2.25
N LEU A 199 -9.27 14.65 -1.53
CA LEU A 199 -9.93 13.39 -1.87
C LEU A 199 -11.24 13.14 -1.09
N GLN A 200 -11.90 14.21 -0.66
CA GLN A 200 -13.15 14.20 0.12
C GLN A 200 -14.34 13.40 -0.49
N MET A 201 -14.27 13.04 -1.77
CA MET A 201 -15.29 12.23 -2.45
C MET A 201 -15.19 10.73 -2.13
N MET A 202 -14.10 10.29 -1.48
CA MET A 202 -13.90 8.92 -1.01
C MET A 202 -14.60 8.71 0.33
N ALA A 203 -15.08 7.48 0.57
CA ALA A 203 -15.76 7.11 1.81
C ALA A 203 -14.91 6.08 2.57
N PRO A 204 -14.26 6.46 3.70
CA PRO A 204 -13.44 5.55 4.49
C PRO A 204 -14.25 4.67 5.45
N ASP A 205 -15.57 4.82 5.51
CA ASP A 205 -16.43 4.25 6.55
C ASP A 205 -16.30 2.72 6.70
N THR A 206 -16.05 2.02 5.60
CA THR A 206 -15.90 0.55 5.60
C THR A 206 -14.44 0.08 5.59
N TRP A 207 -13.47 0.98 5.45
CA TRP A 207 -12.06 0.59 5.31
C TRP A 207 -11.52 -0.10 6.56
N PRO A 208 -11.78 0.37 7.79
CA PRO A 208 -11.30 -0.33 9.00
C PRO A 208 -11.90 -1.73 9.12
N GLN A 209 -13.17 -1.92 8.75
CA GLN A 209 -13.82 -3.23 8.81
C GLN A 209 -13.22 -4.21 7.81
N GLN A 210 -13.03 -3.78 6.56
CA GLN A 210 -12.35 -4.58 5.53
C GLN A 210 -10.91 -4.91 5.95
N ALA A 211 -10.19 -3.94 6.53
CA ALA A 211 -8.82 -4.12 6.98
C ALA A 211 -8.70 -5.13 8.13
N ARG A 212 -9.69 -5.20 9.04
CA ARG A 212 -9.74 -6.25 10.08
C ARG A 212 -9.80 -7.65 9.49
N LEU A 213 -10.63 -7.85 8.46
CA LEU A 213 -10.73 -9.14 7.76
C LEU A 213 -9.41 -9.49 7.06
N ALA A 214 -8.79 -8.50 6.39
CA ALA A 214 -7.49 -8.67 5.76
C ALA A 214 -6.37 -9.01 6.76
N ALA A 215 -6.31 -8.31 7.90
CA ALA A 215 -5.34 -8.55 8.97
C ALA A 215 -5.53 -9.94 9.61
N ALA A 216 -6.77 -10.40 9.73
CA ALA A 216 -7.10 -11.75 10.19
C ALA A 216 -6.80 -12.85 9.14
N GLY A 217 -6.46 -12.48 7.90
CA GLY A 217 -6.30 -13.42 6.79
C GLY A 217 -7.62 -13.99 6.25
N ASP A 218 -8.77 -13.45 6.68
CA ASP A 218 -10.10 -13.85 6.24
C ASP A 218 -10.44 -13.23 4.88
N MET A 219 -9.82 -13.78 3.84
CA MET A 219 -10.00 -13.33 2.46
C MET A 219 -11.36 -13.71 1.88
N GLU A 220 -12.08 -14.65 2.49
CA GLU A 220 -13.43 -15.05 2.07
C GLU A 220 -14.45 -14.06 2.62
N GLY A 221 -14.43 -13.79 3.92
CA GLY A 221 -15.26 -12.76 4.55
C GLY A 221 -15.02 -11.38 3.95
N LEU A 222 -13.77 -11.04 3.60
CA LEU A 222 -13.48 -9.78 2.90
C LEU A 222 -14.22 -9.68 1.56
N LYS A 223 -14.23 -10.76 0.76
CA LYS A 223 -14.92 -10.77 -0.54
C LYS A 223 -16.43 -10.70 -0.38
N GLU A 224 -16.99 -11.39 0.61
CA GLU A 224 -18.43 -11.33 0.90
C GLU A 224 -18.85 -9.91 1.30
N LEU A 225 -18.07 -9.28 2.18
CA LEU A 225 -18.29 -7.89 2.56
C LEU A 225 -18.25 -6.99 1.32
N GLN A 226 -17.19 -7.07 0.50
CA GLN A 226 -17.04 -6.29 -0.73
C GLN A 226 -18.18 -6.52 -1.74
N ALA A 227 -18.69 -7.75 -1.87
CA ALA A 227 -19.82 -8.04 -2.73
C ALA A 227 -21.09 -7.27 -2.33
N SER A 228 -21.24 -6.96 -1.04
CA SER A 228 -22.34 -6.13 -0.52
C SER A 228 -22.11 -4.63 -0.66
N LEU A 229 -20.89 -4.19 -0.98
CA LEU A 229 -20.52 -2.78 -1.12
C LEU A 229 -20.65 -2.29 -2.57
N LYS A 230 -20.64 -0.96 -2.72
CA LYS A 230 -20.53 -0.25 -4.00
C LYS A 230 -19.53 0.91 -3.85
N GLY A 231 -18.30 0.68 -4.28
CA GLY A 231 -17.22 1.65 -4.19
C GLY A 231 -16.83 1.95 -2.74
N GLY A 232 -16.85 0.93 -1.87
CA GLY A 232 -16.55 1.05 -0.45
C GLY A 232 -17.69 1.60 0.43
N ARG A 233 -18.90 1.77 -0.13
CA ARG A 233 -20.11 2.18 0.61
C ARG A 233 -21.11 1.04 0.68
N ALA A 234 -21.89 0.96 1.76
CA ALA A 234 -23.05 0.07 1.80
C ALA A 234 -24.01 0.42 0.65
N ARG A 235 -24.55 -0.61 -0.02
CA ARG A 235 -25.48 -0.48 -1.14
C ARG A 235 -26.84 0.09 -0.74
#